data_AF-A0A3A8IW13-F1
#
_entry.id   AF-A0A3A8IW13-F1
#
_cell.length_a   1.000
_cell.length_b   1.000
_cell.length_c   1.000
_cell.angle_alpha   90.00
_cell.angle_beta   90.00
_cell.angle_gamma   90.00
#
_symmetry.space_group_name_H-M   'P 1'
#
loop_
_entity.id
_entity.type
_entity.pdbx_description
1 polymer ?
#
loop_
_entity_poly.entity_id
_entity_poly.type
_entity_poly.pdbx_seq_one_letter_code
_entity_poly.pdbx_strand_id
1 'polypeptide(L)'
;MAEARLAPHQKGARRSGRAIAFVDETGSSFRARVASTWAPVGHPPTLRRRDKRREVSSIVALVAPYGRRPARLYSRHREGSFTSQDIIAALRYFRGKVGRPLTIVWDGLNQHHSAETLDFVTRPPRGLPP
;
A
#
# COMPACT_ATOMS: atom_id res chain seq x y z
N MET A 1 17.47 -17.31 13.85
CA MET A 1 18.65 -16.73 13.18
C MET A 1 18.38 -16.75 11.69
N ALA A 2 17.98 -15.63 11.08
CA ALA A 2 17.79 -15.54 9.63
C ALA A 2 19.03 -14.88 9.04
N GLU A 3 19.81 -15.66 8.29
CA GLU A 3 21.09 -15.24 7.72
C GLU A 3 20.90 -14.18 6.63
N ALA A 4 21.78 -13.18 6.70
CA ALA A 4 21.76 -11.98 5.90
C ALA A 4 22.24 -12.23 4.47
N ARG A 5 21.35 -12.05 3.48
CA ARG A 5 21.73 -11.74 2.09
C ARG A 5 20.81 -10.71 1.42
N LEU A 6 20.35 -9.70 2.17
CA LEU A 6 19.77 -8.51 1.54
C LEU A 6 20.88 -7.75 0.81
N ALA A 7 20.88 -7.90 -0.52
CA ALA A 7 21.73 -7.25 -1.52
C ALA A 7 22.58 -6.07 -0.98
N PRO A 8 23.84 -6.31 -0.57
CA PRO A 8 24.68 -5.29 0.08
C PRO A 8 25.01 -4.10 -0.83
N HIS A 9 24.78 -4.25 -2.14
CA HIS A 9 24.95 -3.24 -3.18
C HIS A 9 23.70 -2.36 -3.39
N GLN A 10 22.51 -2.77 -2.93
CA GLN A 10 21.27 -2.00 -3.06
C GLN A 10 21.08 -0.96 -1.93
N LYS A 11 22.17 -0.31 -1.50
CA LYS A 11 22.15 0.80 -0.53
C LYS A 11 21.73 2.14 -1.16
N GLY A 12 21.23 2.14 -2.39
CA GLY A 12 20.90 3.34 -3.17
C GLY A 12 19.93 4.28 -2.44
N ALA A 13 18.89 3.74 -1.80
CA ALA A 13 17.96 4.55 -1.02
C ALA A 13 18.64 5.22 0.19
N ARG A 14 19.45 4.47 0.95
CA ARG A 14 20.17 5.02 2.11
C ARG A 14 21.20 6.07 1.71
N ARG A 15 21.95 5.83 0.63
CA ARG A 15 22.95 6.77 0.10
C ARG A 15 22.32 8.06 -0.44
N SER A 16 21.08 7.99 -0.95
CA SER A 16 20.31 9.15 -1.43
C SER A 16 19.42 9.79 -0.35
N GLY A 17 19.56 9.39 0.92
CA GLY A 17 18.77 9.93 2.02
C GLY A 17 17.27 9.58 1.97
N ARG A 18 16.87 8.60 1.15
CA ARG A 18 15.50 8.17 0.93
C ARG A 18 15.11 7.00 1.85
N ALA A 19 13.85 6.95 2.24
CA ALA A 19 13.27 5.80 2.93
C ALA A 19 12.65 4.83 1.90
N ILE A 20 12.77 3.52 2.10
CA ILE A 20 12.09 2.53 1.26
C ILE A 20 10.70 2.30 1.84
N ALA A 21 9.68 2.42 1.00
CA ALA A 21 8.28 2.16 1.35
C ALA A 21 7.72 1.07 0.44
N PHE A 22 7.29 -0.04 1.03
CA PHE A 22 6.53 -1.09 0.36
C PHE A 22 5.05 -0.72 0.43
N VAL A 23 4.42 -0.52 -0.71
CA VAL A 23 3.05 -0.05 -0.83
C VAL A 23 2.19 -1.13 -1.45
N ASP A 24 1.04 -1.39 -0.84
CA ASP A 24 0.05 -2.37 -1.29
C ASP A 24 -1.37 -1.91 -0.92
N GLU A 25 -2.35 -2.44 -1.64
CA GLU A 25 -3.77 -2.21 -1.41
C GLU A 25 -4.43 -3.39 -0.70
N THR A 26 -5.30 -3.10 0.26
CA THR A 26 -6.14 -4.10 0.91
C THR A 26 -7.60 -3.69 0.93
N GLY A 27 -8.47 -4.57 0.43
CA GLY A 27 -9.91 -4.40 0.43
C GLY A 27 -10.57 -5.11 1.61
N SER A 28 -11.33 -4.38 2.41
CA SER A 28 -12.21 -4.92 3.44
C SER A 28 -13.65 -4.89 2.92
N SER A 29 -14.29 -6.05 2.88
CA SER A 29 -15.69 -6.16 2.49
C SER A 29 -16.49 -6.90 3.56
N PHE A 30 -17.76 -6.55 3.71
CA PHE A 30 -18.71 -7.33 4.52
C PHE A 30 -19.18 -8.61 3.82
N ARG A 31 -18.39 -9.14 2.88
CA ARG A 31 -18.66 -10.45 2.27
C ARG A 31 -18.51 -11.49 3.38
N ALA A 32 -19.53 -12.31 3.58
CA ALA A 32 -19.36 -13.55 4.31
C ALA A 32 -18.21 -14.32 3.64
N ARG A 33 -17.17 -14.63 4.41
CA ARG A 33 -16.11 -15.53 3.95
C ARG A 33 -16.72 -16.92 3.75
N VAL A 34 -16.11 -17.71 2.87
CA VAL A 34 -16.48 -19.13 2.77
C VAL A 34 -16.25 -19.78 4.14
N ALA A 35 -17.30 -20.39 4.68
CA ALA A 35 -17.29 -21.02 6.00
C ALA A 35 -18.21 -22.24 6.00
N SER A 36 -18.00 -23.15 6.95
CA SER A 36 -18.93 -24.25 7.23
C SER A 36 -20.28 -23.68 7.65
N THR A 37 -21.35 -24.25 7.11
CA THR A 37 -22.73 -23.88 7.47
C THR A 37 -23.44 -25.09 8.04
N TRP A 38 -24.47 -24.87 8.84
CA TRP A 38 -25.36 -25.94 9.34
C TRP A 38 -26.35 -26.42 8.27
N ALA A 39 -26.12 -26.12 6.99
CA ALA A 39 -26.94 -26.61 5.90
C ALA A 39 -26.72 -28.12 5.70
N PRO A 40 -27.70 -28.85 5.16
CA PRO A 40 -27.56 -30.27 4.89
C PRO A 40 -26.33 -30.55 4.00
N VAL A 41 -25.65 -31.66 4.29
CA VAL A 41 -24.52 -32.12 3.48
C VAL A 41 -24.99 -32.29 2.02
N GLY A 42 -24.18 -31.80 1.08
CA GLY A 42 -24.53 -31.80 -0.35
C GLY A 42 -25.50 -30.70 -0.79
N HIS A 43 -25.98 -29.85 0.12
CA HIS A 43 -26.93 -28.76 -0.17
C HIS A 43 -26.39 -27.40 0.29
N PRO A 44 -25.39 -26.82 -0.43
CA PRO A 44 -24.83 -25.52 -0.08
C PRO A 44 -25.91 -24.43 -0.08
N PRO A 45 -26.01 -23.60 0.98
CA PRO A 45 -27.00 -22.54 1.01
C PRO A 45 -26.62 -21.40 0.06
N THR A 46 -27.59 -20.88 -0.69
CA THR A 46 -27.38 -19.70 -1.53
C THR A 46 -27.33 -18.44 -0.68
N LEU A 47 -26.13 -17.92 -0.45
CA LEU A 47 -25.93 -16.66 0.28
C LEU A 47 -26.30 -15.47 -0.62
N ARG A 48 -27.48 -14.88 -0.40
CA ARG A 48 -27.90 -13.66 -1.10
C ARG A 48 -27.20 -12.43 -0.53
N ARG A 49 -26.40 -11.75 -1.35
CA ARG A 49 -25.80 -10.46 -1.01
C ARG A 49 -26.87 -9.39 -0.88
N ARG A 50 -26.97 -8.76 0.30
CA ARG A 50 -27.83 -7.58 0.54
C ARG A 50 -27.22 -6.30 -0.05
N ASP A 51 -25.89 -6.16 -0.02
CA ASP A 51 -25.20 -4.94 -0.47
C ASP A 51 -24.18 -5.18 -1.58
N LYS A 52 -24.17 -4.27 -2.56
CA LYS A 52 -23.18 -4.23 -3.66
C LYS A 52 -21.92 -3.44 -3.30
N ARG A 53 -21.92 -2.60 -2.25
CA ARG A 53 -21.04 -1.41 -2.22
C ARG A 53 -20.29 -1.06 -0.92
N ARG A 54 -20.42 -1.83 0.17
CA ARG A 54 -19.64 -1.57 1.40
C ARG A 54 -18.29 -2.28 1.34
N GLU A 55 -17.43 -1.78 0.46
CA GLU A 55 -16.04 -2.19 0.34
C GLU A 55 -15.17 -1.00 0.72
N VAL A 56 -14.47 -1.11 1.85
CA VAL A 56 -13.48 -0.13 2.27
C VAL A 56 -12.14 -0.60 1.71
N SER A 57 -11.56 0.19 0.81
CA SER A 57 -10.21 -0.06 0.34
C SER A 57 -9.23 0.74 1.19
N SER A 58 -8.11 0.13 1.49
CA SER A 58 -6.99 0.79 2.17
C SER A 58 -5.75 0.69 1.31
N ILE A 59 -4.98 1.75 1.25
CA ILE A 59 -3.62 1.74 0.72
C ILE A 59 -2.68 1.86 1.92
N VAL A 60 -1.69 0.97 1.98
CA VAL A 60 -0.83 0.78 3.14
C VAL A 60 0.63 0.91 2.70
N ALA A 61 1.42 1.65 3.46
CA ALA A 61 2.85 1.78 3.28
C ALA A 61 3.60 1.20 4.49
N LEU A 62 4.35 0.12 4.28
CA LEU A 62 5.34 -0.37 5.22
C LEU A 62 6.69 0.28 4.90
N VAL A 63 7.14 1.17 5.78
CA VAL A 63 8.41 1.87 5.65
C VAL A 63 9.49 1.07 6.37
N ALA A 64 10.51 0.68 5.63
CA ALA A 64 11.64 -0.07 6.15
C ALA A 64 12.39 0.74 7.24
N PRO A 65 13.05 0.07 8.20
CA PRO A 65 13.88 0.75 9.20
C PRO A 65 14.92 1.67 8.54
N TYR A 66 15.14 2.83 9.15
CA TYR A 66 16.11 3.81 8.67
C TYR A 66 16.92 4.39 9.84
N GLY A 67 18.24 4.16 9.84
CA GLY A 67 19.11 4.52 10.97
C GLY A 67 18.68 3.78 12.23
N ARG A 68 18.37 4.53 13.31
CA ARG A 68 17.84 3.99 14.57
C ARG A 68 16.30 3.91 14.62
N ARG A 69 15.60 4.34 13.56
CA ARG A 69 14.13 4.31 13.53
C ARG A 69 13.63 2.92 13.14
N PRO A 70 12.69 2.32 13.89
CA PRO A 70 12.10 1.04 13.54
C PRO A 70 11.23 1.16 12.29
N ALA A 71 10.80 0.02 11.75
CA ALA A 71 9.81 -0.04 10.68
C ALA A 71 8.51 0.65 11.13
N ARG A 72 7.80 1.28 10.18
CA ARG A 72 6.54 1.97 10.45
C ARG A 72 5.50 1.64 9.40
N LEU A 73 4.25 1.54 9.84
CA LEU A 73 3.10 1.34 8.97
C LEU A 73 2.30 2.64 8.89
N TYR A 74 1.91 3.02 7.68
CA TYR A 74 0.98 4.12 7.44
C TYR A 74 -0.14 3.63 6.54
N SER A 75 -1.35 4.12 6.74
CA SER A 75 -2.50 3.74 5.91
C SER A 75 -3.39 4.92 5.58
N ARG A 76 -4.07 4.82 4.44
CA ARG A 76 -5.21 5.66 4.09
C ARG A 76 -6.35 4.75 3.68
N HIS A 77 -7.55 5.08 4.15
CA HIS A 77 -8.75 4.30 3.94
C HIS A 77 -9.75 5.13 3.13
N ARG A 78 -10.53 4.46 2.30
CA ARG A 78 -11.63 5.08 1.59
C ARG A 78 -12.72 4.07 1.28
N GLU A 79 -13.92 4.57 1.05
CA GLU A 79 -14.99 3.77 0.48
C GLU A 79 -14.80 3.61 -1.04
N GLY A 80 -15.02 2.40 -1.54
CA GLY A 80 -14.83 2.04 -2.94
C GLY A 80 -13.36 1.85 -3.34
N SER A 81 -13.13 1.73 -4.65
CA SER A 81 -11.81 1.44 -5.25
C SER A 81 -10.97 2.69 -5.44
N PHE A 82 -9.66 2.59 -5.27
CA PHE A 82 -8.71 3.70 -5.49
C PHE A 82 -8.66 4.15 -6.96
N THR A 83 -8.60 5.47 -7.17
CA THR A 83 -8.20 6.09 -8.43
C THR A 83 -6.72 6.48 -8.37
N SER A 84 -6.12 6.83 -9.52
CA SER A 84 -4.76 7.39 -9.59
C SER A 84 -4.58 8.62 -8.69
N GLN A 85 -5.59 9.50 -8.60
CA GLN A 85 -5.53 10.68 -7.75
C GLN A 85 -5.50 10.33 -6.26
N ASP A 86 -6.21 9.27 -5.85
CA ASP A 86 -6.18 8.80 -4.46
C ASP A 86 -4.83 8.20 -4.10
N ILE A 87 -4.21 7.46 -5.03
CA ILE A 87 -2.84 6.93 -4.87
C ILE A 87 -1.88 8.09 -4.67
N ILE A 88 -1.93 9.11 -5.54
CA ILE A 88 -1.11 10.32 -5.40
C ILE A 88 -1.33 11.00 -4.04
N ALA A 89 -2.58 11.13 -3.58
CA ALA A 89 -2.90 11.71 -2.30
C ALA A 89 -2.33 10.89 -1.12
N ALA A 90 -2.39 9.56 -1.21
CA ALA A 90 -1.81 8.66 -0.22
C ALA A 90 -0.27 8.75 -0.20
N LEU A 91 0.39 8.78 -1.36
CA LEU A 91 1.84 8.95 -1.45
C LEU A 91 2.31 10.29 -0.88
N ARG A 92 1.57 11.39 -1.13
CA ARG A 92 1.85 12.68 -0.49
C ARG A 92 1.75 12.58 1.02
N TYR A 93 0.71 11.93 1.52
CA TYR A 93 0.50 11.70 2.95
C TYR A 93 1.64 10.88 3.57
N PHE A 94 2.02 9.76 2.96
CA PHE A 94 3.13 8.91 3.44
C PHE A 94 4.45 9.68 3.47
N ARG A 95 4.76 10.42 2.39
CA ARG A 95 5.96 11.27 2.34
C ARG A 95 5.99 12.29 3.47
N GLY A 96 4.86 12.97 3.73
CA GLY A 96 4.73 13.93 4.83
C GLY A 96 4.92 13.29 6.21
N LYS A 97 4.36 12.09 6.44
CA LYS A 97 4.50 11.36 7.71
C LYS A 97 5.90 10.79 7.94
N VAL A 98 6.59 10.41 6.88
CA VAL A 98 7.98 9.93 6.94
C VAL A 98 8.96 11.11 7.08
N GLY A 99 8.62 12.27 6.49
CA GLY A 99 9.44 13.48 6.53
C GLY A 99 10.68 13.42 5.64
N ARG A 100 10.71 12.51 4.66
CA ARG A 100 11.85 12.27 3.75
C ARG A 100 11.35 11.82 2.38
N PRO A 101 12.17 11.87 1.31
CA PRO A 101 11.79 11.32 0.02
C PRO A 101 11.68 9.79 0.11
N LEU A 102 10.78 9.21 -0.69
CA LEU A 102 10.46 7.78 -0.65
C LEU A 102 10.95 7.07 -1.90
N THR A 103 11.61 5.94 -1.76
CA THR A 103 11.72 4.93 -2.81
C THR A 103 10.54 3.98 -2.64
N ILE A 104 9.61 4.01 -3.59
CA ILE A 104 8.37 3.25 -3.53
C ILE A 104 8.59 1.91 -4.23
N VAL A 105 8.14 0.83 -3.58
CA VAL A 105 8.04 -0.51 -4.15
C VAL A 105 6.58 -0.92 -4.07
N TRP A 106 5.95 -1.16 -5.21
CA TRP A 106 4.55 -1.56 -5.34
C TRP A 106 4.40 -2.61 -6.45
N ASP A 107 3.21 -3.16 -6.61
CA ASP A 107 2.88 -4.11 -7.66
C ASP A 107 2.66 -3.44 -9.03
N GLY A 108 2.21 -4.23 -10.01
CA GLY A 108 1.94 -3.80 -11.38
C GLY A 108 0.53 -3.24 -11.64
N LEU A 109 -0.20 -2.79 -10.61
CA LEU A 109 -1.57 -2.29 -10.77
C LEU A 109 -1.63 -1.12 -11.77
N ASN A 110 -2.62 -1.10 -12.68
CA ASN A 110 -2.74 -0.08 -13.73
C ASN A 110 -2.70 1.36 -13.20
N GLN A 111 -3.30 1.61 -12.04
CA GLN A 111 -3.32 2.93 -11.42
C GLN A 111 -1.90 3.39 -11.00
N HIS A 112 -1.02 2.48 -10.57
CA HIS A 112 0.40 2.74 -10.29
C HIS A 112 1.17 3.21 -11.53
N HIS A 113 0.77 2.71 -12.70
CA HIS A 113 1.40 3.01 -13.99
C HIS A 113 0.67 4.08 -14.80
N SER A 114 -0.39 4.68 -14.27
CA SER A 114 -1.09 5.77 -14.96
C SER A 114 -0.17 6.98 -15.18
N ALA A 115 -0.38 7.71 -16.27
CA ALA A 115 0.44 8.87 -16.62
C ALA A 115 0.55 9.90 -15.48
N GLU A 116 -0.58 10.19 -14.81
CA GLU A 116 -0.63 11.10 -13.66
C GLU A 116 0.22 10.60 -12.48
N THR A 117 0.17 9.30 -12.21
CA THR A 117 0.92 8.69 -11.10
C THR A 117 2.41 8.67 -11.40
N LEU A 118 2.78 8.32 -12.64
CA LEU A 118 4.16 8.33 -13.11
C LEU A 118 4.74 9.75 -13.11
N ASP A 119 4.00 10.77 -13.58
CA ASP A 119 4.42 12.17 -13.47
C ASP A 119 4.67 12.56 -12.01
N PHE A 120 3.76 12.18 -11.11
CA PHE A 120 3.92 12.47 -9.69
C PHE A 120 5.15 11.80 -9.04
N VAL A 121 5.43 10.53 -9.32
CA VAL A 121 6.54 9.80 -8.67
C VAL A 121 7.91 10.12 -9.28
N THR A 122 7.95 10.49 -10.56
CA THR A 122 9.20 10.90 -11.23
C THR A 122 9.58 12.34 -10.92
N ARG A 123 8.60 13.19 -10.56
CA ARG A 123 8.86 14.56 -10.18
C ARG A 123 9.67 14.67 -8.88
N PRO A 124 10.77 15.45 -8.85
CA PRO A 124 11.51 15.70 -7.63
C PRO A 124 10.60 16.36 -6.56
N PRO A 125 10.67 15.92 -5.29
CA PRO A 125 9.88 16.54 -4.23
C PRO A 125 10.31 18.00 -4.01
N ARG A 126 9.34 18.92 -3.98
CA ARG A 126 9.58 20.33 -3.63
C ARG A 126 9.65 20.46 -2.09
N GLY A 127 10.63 21.20 -1.58
CA GLY A 127 10.65 21.69 -0.19
C GLY A 127 11.24 20.77 0.88
N LEU A 128 12.28 19.99 0.58
CA LEU A 128 13.10 19.34 1.61
C LEU A 128 14.54 19.85 1.48
N PRO A 129 15.23 20.25 2.58
CA PRO A 129 16.65 20.55 2.50
C PRO A 129 17.44 19.29 2.12
N PRO A 130 18.60 19.45 1.44
CA PRO A 130 19.47 18.34 1.03
C PRO A 130 19.91 17.46 2.21
#